data_AF-A0A0C2X4X5-F1
#
_entry.id   AF-A0A0C2X4X5-F1
#
_cell.length_a   1.000
_cell.length_b   1.000
_cell.length_c   1.000
_cell.angle_alpha   90.00
_cell.angle_beta   90.00
_cell.angle_gamma   90.00
#
_symmetry.space_group_name_H-M   'P 1'
#
loop_
_entity.id
_entity.type
_entity.pdbx_description
1 polymer ?
#
loop_
_entity_poly.entity_id
_entity_poly.type
_entity_poly.pdbx_seq_one_letter_code
_entity_poly.pdbx_strand_id
1 'polypeptide(L)'
;MHDAGVHDEINLARLVRRLDKSAETEEWKNADANEDTFLKAEGVLQRVKFARKLLKNCEKSVDSTDKMHVLLNGWRGKLDHVESFMKGVRDRTRPQPTRLPPILPTLPVPTVASGGVEPVDGPLLEDSYALPIQVEEKQRKETLPLPAEQLLLTPSDSASSFPSTSAIPSLITPNLSLRNSKPSDTAAVATGTSRFLQTSNALQQELSDQLAQMAVQLKRNALHFSDSLVKDKAIVEEAQQKLESNFDVMQKERIRLRDHRAKSSSTTWMVVAIILAAMLLFAFMVILIRLTRTI
;
A
#
# COMPACT_ATOMS: atom_id res chain seq x y z
N MET A 1 -6.78 -29.59 -20.06
CA MET A 1 -5.60 -28.95 -19.43
C MET A 1 -4.75 -28.14 -20.42
N HIS A 2 -4.39 -28.64 -21.62
CA HIS A 2 -3.49 -27.93 -22.55
C HIS A 2 -3.92 -26.50 -22.95
N ASP A 3 -5.22 -26.20 -22.96
CA ASP A 3 -5.76 -24.89 -23.36
C ASP A 3 -5.20 -23.69 -22.55
N ALA A 4 -4.83 -23.89 -21.29
CA ALA A 4 -4.26 -22.82 -20.45
C ALA A 4 -2.89 -22.34 -20.95
N GLY A 5 -2.03 -23.24 -21.44
CA GLY A 5 -0.69 -22.91 -21.91
C GLY A 5 -0.70 -22.04 -23.17
N VAL A 6 -1.62 -22.32 -24.10
CA VAL A 6 -1.80 -21.55 -25.34
C VAL A 6 -2.31 -20.13 -25.03
N HIS A 7 -3.20 -19.99 -24.04
CA HIS A 7 -3.65 -18.69 -23.57
C HIS A 7 -2.53 -17.89 -22.88
N ASP A 8 -1.73 -18.52 -22.03
CA ASP A 8 -0.57 -17.87 -21.39
C ASP A 8 0.49 -17.44 -22.43
N GLU A 9 0.75 -18.25 -23.47
CA GLU A 9 1.64 -17.89 -24.59
C GLU A 9 1.13 -16.64 -25.34
N ILE A 10 -0.13 -16.64 -25.78
CA ILE A 10 -0.72 -15.53 -26.52
C ILE A 10 -0.73 -14.25 -25.67
N ASN A 11 -1.01 -14.38 -24.37
CA ASN A 11 -0.97 -13.26 -23.44
C ASN A 11 0.45 -12.75 -23.21
N LEU A 12 1.44 -13.63 -23.09
CA LEU A 12 2.86 -13.29 -22.99
C LEU A 12 3.34 -12.56 -24.24
N ALA A 13 3.12 -13.11 -25.43
CA ALA A 13 3.49 -12.47 -26.71
C ALA A 13 2.89 -11.05 -26.86
N ARG A 14 1.62 -10.88 -26.47
CA ARG A 14 0.93 -9.57 -26.43
C ARG A 14 1.45 -8.64 -25.33
N LEU A 15 1.99 -9.17 -24.24
CA LEU A 15 2.58 -8.39 -23.15
C LEU A 15 4.00 -7.95 -23.50
N VAL A 16 4.87 -8.84 -24.00
CA VAL A 16 6.23 -8.51 -24.45
C VAL A 16 6.21 -7.40 -25.50
N ARG A 17 5.38 -7.52 -26.55
CA ARG A 17 5.25 -6.49 -27.59
C ARG A 17 4.76 -5.13 -27.07
N ARG A 18 3.95 -5.11 -26.00
CA ARG A 18 3.53 -3.86 -25.35
C ARG A 18 4.62 -3.29 -24.44
N LEU A 19 5.44 -4.15 -23.83
CA LEU A 19 6.58 -3.76 -23.00
C LEU A 19 7.72 -3.17 -23.84
N ASP A 20 8.12 -3.85 -24.94
CA ASP A 20 9.02 -3.31 -25.98
C ASP A 20 8.58 -1.89 -26.38
N LYS A 21 7.37 -1.77 -26.94
CA LYS A 21 6.86 -0.49 -27.45
C LYS A 21 6.71 0.58 -26.36
N SER A 22 6.43 0.18 -25.11
CA SER A 22 6.44 1.13 -24.01
C SER A 22 7.85 1.63 -23.70
N ALA A 23 8.88 0.78 -23.69
CA ALA A 23 10.26 1.19 -23.45
C ALA A 23 10.84 2.04 -24.59
N GLU A 24 10.43 1.78 -25.84
CA GLU A 24 10.77 2.59 -27.03
C GLU A 24 10.19 4.02 -27.02
N THR A 25 9.29 4.35 -26.09
CA THR A 25 8.60 5.64 -26.07
C THR A 25 9.53 6.78 -25.59
N GLU A 26 9.60 7.88 -26.35
CA GLU A 26 10.48 9.04 -26.09
C GLU A 26 10.27 9.69 -24.71
N GLU A 27 9.10 9.48 -24.08
CA GLU A 27 8.76 9.86 -22.70
C GLU A 27 9.86 9.46 -21.71
N TRP A 28 10.55 8.33 -21.91
CA TRP A 28 11.61 7.87 -21.01
C TRP A 28 13.00 8.46 -21.28
N LYS A 29 13.26 8.99 -22.48
CA LYS A 29 14.58 9.55 -22.82
C LYS A 29 14.73 10.97 -22.26
N ASN A 30 13.64 11.72 -22.27
CA ASN A 30 13.54 13.08 -21.75
C ASN A 30 12.75 13.11 -20.42
N ALA A 31 12.80 12.02 -19.65
CA ALA A 31 12.12 11.92 -18.36
C ALA A 31 12.88 12.72 -17.29
N ASP A 32 12.37 13.91 -16.96
CA ASP A 32 12.76 14.62 -15.75
C ASP A 32 12.41 13.82 -14.48
N ALA A 33 13.01 14.22 -13.36
CA ALA A 33 12.85 13.60 -12.04
C ALA A 33 11.50 13.93 -11.38
N ASN A 34 10.42 13.57 -12.06
CA ASN A 34 9.03 13.73 -11.63
C ASN A 34 8.53 12.44 -10.95
N GLU A 35 7.71 12.58 -9.92
CA GLU A 35 7.12 11.43 -9.21
C GLU A 35 6.27 10.55 -10.15
N ASP A 36 5.54 11.16 -11.08
CA ASP A 36 4.78 10.46 -12.13
C ASP A 36 5.65 9.57 -13.02
N THR A 37 6.84 10.02 -13.43
CA THR A 37 7.72 9.21 -14.31
C THR A 37 8.34 8.04 -13.54
N PHE A 38 8.64 8.23 -12.25
CA PHE A 38 9.01 7.14 -11.34
C PHE A 38 7.89 6.12 -11.14
N LEU A 39 6.66 6.57 -10.82
CA LEU A 39 5.49 5.71 -10.63
C LEU A 39 5.13 4.91 -11.90
N LYS A 40 5.14 5.57 -13.07
CA LYS A 40 4.97 4.89 -14.37
C LYS A 40 6.07 3.85 -14.59
N ALA A 41 7.33 4.18 -14.30
CA ALA A 41 8.46 3.26 -14.48
C ALA A 41 8.34 2.02 -13.57
N GLU A 42 7.91 2.19 -12.32
CA GLU A 42 7.65 1.05 -11.44
C GLU A 42 6.48 0.19 -11.93
N GLY A 43 5.39 0.81 -12.41
CA GLY A 43 4.26 0.10 -13.02
C GLY A 43 4.66 -0.75 -14.23
N VAL A 44 5.59 -0.28 -15.07
CA VAL A 44 6.19 -1.09 -16.15
C VAL A 44 7.06 -2.21 -15.57
N LEU A 45 7.89 -1.93 -14.56
CA LEU A 45 8.73 -2.95 -13.91
C LEU A 45 7.89 -4.07 -13.25
N GLN A 46 6.74 -3.75 -12.67
CA GLN A 46 5.78 -4.73 -12.17
C GLN A 46 5.18 -5.59 -13.30
N ARG A 47 4.85 -4.99 -14.45
CA ARG A 47 4.41 -5.74 -15.65
C ARG A 47 5.50 -6.66 -16.20
N VAL A 48 6.78 -6.27 -16.13
CA VAL A 48 7.92 -7.15 -16.47
C VAL A 48 8.03 -8.33 -15.50
N LYS A 49 7.88 -8.12 -14.20
CA LYS A 49 7.83 -9.21 -13.20
C LYS A 49 6.69 -10.20 -13.49
N PHE A 50 5.51 -9.70 -13.87
CA PHE A 50 4.38 -10.55 -14.29
C PHE A 50 4.67 -11.30 -15.60
N ALA A 51 5.30 -10.66 -16.59
CA ALA A 51 5.73 -11.31 -17.83
C ALA A 51 6.75 -12.44 -17.56
N ARG A 52 7.69 -12.26 -16.62
CA ARG A 52 8.59 -13.35 -16.16
C ARG A 52 7.84 -14.49 -15.47
N LYS A 53 6.71 -14.22 -14.79
CA LYS A 53 5.85 -15.27 -14.20
C LYS A 53 5.15 -16.08 -15.29
N LEU A 54 4.57 -15.41 -16.30
CA LEU A 54 3.99 -16.08 -17.48
C LEU A 54 5.03 -16.91 -18.25
N LEU A 55 6.25 -16.37 -18.44
CA LEU A 55 7.35 -17.11 -19.09
C LEU A 55 7.63 -18.43 -18.37
N LYS A 56 7.72 -18.41 -17.02
CA LYS A 56 7.90 -19.60 -16.18
C LYS A 56 6.68 -20.55 -16.16
N ASN A 57 5.48 -20.07 -16.46
CA ASN A 57 4.31 -20.94 -16.65
C ASN A 57 4.38 -21.65 -18.01
N CYS A 58 4.68 -20.93 -19.08
CA CYS A 58 4.84 -21.49 -20.44
C CYS A 58 5.96 -22.55 -20.46
N GLU A 59 7.11 -22.24 -19.84
CA GLU A 59 8.27 -23.12 -19.65
C GLU A 59 7.94 -24.42 -18.89
N LYS A 60 6.83 -24.47 -18.13
CA LYS A 60 6.33 -25.65 -17.42
C LYS A 60 5.13 -26.34 -18.09
N SER A 61 4.47 -25.68 -19.03
CA SER A 61 3.22 -26.14 -19.64
C SER A 61 3.39 -26.72 -21.05
N VAL A 62 4.61 -26.66 -21.61
CA VAL A 62 4.91 -27.10 -22.97
C VAL A 62 5.96 -28.20 -22.94
N ASP A 63 5.57 -29.41 -23.36
CA ASP A 63 6.52 -30.46 -23.72
C ASP A 63 7.32 -30.01 -24.96
N SER A 64 8.60 -29.76 -24.71
CA SER A 64 9.55 -29.03 -25.57
C SER A 64 9.41 -29.28 -27.08
N THR A 65 8.95 -28.26 -27.79
CA THR A 65 9.26 -28.08 -29.22
C THR A 65 10.41 -27.08 -29.34
N ASP A 66 11.49 -27.40 -30.06
CA ASP A 66 12.69 -26.55 -30.14
C ASP A 66 12.40 -25.10 -30.56
N LYS A 67 11.46 -24.94 -31.51
CA LYS A 67 10.97 -23.64 -32.00
C LYS A 67 10.42 -22.78 -30.86
N MET A 68 9.75 -23.38 -29.87
CA MET A 68 9.21 -22.69 -28.71
C MET A 68 10.31 -22.26 -27.74
N HIS A 69 11.34 -23.08 -27.52
CA HIS A 69 12.52 -22.66 -26.73
C HIS A 69 13.23 -21.45 -27.34
N VAL A 70 13.37 -21.41 -28.68
CA VAL A 70 13.94 -20.24 -29.38
C VAL A 70 13.08 -18.98 -29.15
N LEU A 71 11.75 -19.09 -29.22
CA LEU A 71 10.83 -17.97 -28.97
C LEU A 71 10.85 -17.51 -27.51
N LEU A 72 10.80 -18.43 -26.55
CA LEU A 72 10.87 -18.16 -25.11
C LEU A 72 12.19 -17.47 -24.73
N ASN A 73 13.32 -17.89 -25.32
CA ASN A 73 14.62 -17.24 -25.12
C ASN A 73 14.68 -15.84 -25.76
N GLY A 74 14.09 -15.65 -26.95
CA GLY A 74 13.93 -14.33 -27.55
C GLY A 74 13.09 -13.37 -26.70
N TRP A 75 12.02 -13.87 -26.06
CA TRP A 75 11.22 -13.10 -25.10
C TRP A 75 11.97 -12.84 -23.80
N ARG A 76 12.77 -13.79 -23.30
CA ARG A 76 13.62 -13.62 -22.12
C ARG A 76 14.58 -12.44 -22.32
N GLY A 77 15.34 -12.44 -23.42
CA GLY A 77 16.27 -11.35 -23.75
C GLY A 77 15.59 -9.97 -23.89
N LYS A 78 14.38 -9.92 -24.47
CA LYS A 78 13.57 -8.69 -24.53
C LYS A 78 13.13 -8.21 -23.14
N LEU A 79 12.69 -9.11 -22.27
CA LEU A 79 12.37 -8.80 -20.88
C LEU A 79 13.62 -8.32 -20.09
N ASP A 80 14.78 -8.92 -20.33
CA ASP A 80 16.04 -8.51 -19.69
C ASP A 80 16.49 -7.10 -20.15
N HIS A 81 16.29 -6.78 -21.44
CA HIS A 81 16.53 -5.44 -21.97
C HIS A 81 15.57 -4.39 -21.39
N VAL A 82 14.27 -4.65 -21.40
CA VAL A 82 13.27 -3.74 -20.79
C VAL A 82 13.50 -3.61 -19.28
N GLU A 83 13.87 -4.68 -18.56
CA GLU A 83 14.12 -4.60 -17.12
C GLU A 83 15.34 -3.75 -16.79
N SER A 84 16.43 -3.88 -17.56
CA SER A 84 17.64 -3.07 -17.37
C SER A 84 17.41 -1.59 -17.74
N PHE A 85 16.70 -1.33 -18.83
CA PHE A 85 16.29 0.03 -19.22
C PHE A 85 15.39 0.68 -18.14
N MET A 86 14.31 0.02 -17.72
CA MET A 86 13.38 0.59 -16.74
C MET A 86 13.98 0.74 -15.33
N LYS A 87 14.97 -0.09 -14.94
CA LYS A 87 15.78 0.17 -13.73
C LYS A 87 16.60 1.45 -13.89
N GLY A 88 17.29 1.62 -15.02
CA GLY A 88 18.05 2.84 -15.32
C GLY A 88 17.19 4.11 -15.34
N VAL A 89 15.96 4.03 -15.85
CA VAL A 89 14.96 5.11 -15.77
C VAL A 89 14.57 5.38 -14.31
N ARG A 90 14.10 4.36 -13.59
CA ARG A 90 13.67 4.47 -12.18
C ARG A 90 14.75 5.07 -11.28
N ASP A 91 16.01 4.68 -11.50
CA ASP A 91 17.12 5.13 -10.66
C ASP A 91 17.58 6.56 -11.00
N ARG A 92 17.18 7.11 -12.16
CA ARG A 92 17.29 8.54 -12.51
C ARG A 92 16.11 9.37 -12.01
N THR A 93 14.89 8.83 -12.09
CA THR A 93 13.65 9.56 -11.73
C THR A 93 13.28 9.43 -10.25
N ARG A 94 14.06 8.68 -9.45
CA ARG A 94 13.82 8.46 -8.02
C ARG A 94 13.70 9.79 -7.26
N PRO A 95 12.55 10.09 -6.62
CA PRO A 95 12.41 11.31 -5.83
C PRO A 95 13.42 11.30 -4.67
N GLN A 96 14.14 12.42 -4.51
CA GLN A 96 14.98 12.66 -3.34
C GLN A 96 14.09 12.80 -2.09
N PRO A 97 14.37 12.08 -0.98
CA PRO A 97 13.57 12.20 0.23
C PRO A 97 13.83 13.55 0.91
N THR A 98 12.97 14.53 0.62
CA THR A 98 12.96 15.85 1.25
C THR A 98 12.75 15.68 2.76
N ARG A 99 13.83 15.78 3.54
CA ARG A 99 13.74 15.75 5.01
C ARG A 99 13.02 17.00 5.48
N LEU A 100 11.83 16.83 6.04
CA LEU A 100 11.11 17.89 6.73
C LEU A 100 11.99 18.46 7.87
N PRO A 101 11.94 19.78 8.13
CA PRO A 101 12.72 20.37 9.21
C PRO A 101 12.28 19.80 10.57
N PRO A 102 13.21 19.59 11.52
CA PRO A 102 12.88 18.98 12.80
C PRO A 102 11.95 19.88 13.62
N ILE A 103 10.81 19.32 14.05
CA ILE A 103 9.72 20.03 14.78
C ILE A 103 10.04 20.19 16.29
N LEU A 104 11.18 19.66 16.75
CA LEU A 104 11.63 19.71 18.14
C LEU A 104 11.82 21.13 18.72
N PRO A 105 12.27 22.17 17.98
CA PRO A 105 12.41 23.53 18.51
C PRO A 105 11.08 24.26 18.76
N THR A 106 9.97 23.76 18.21
CA THR A 106 8.65 24.41 18.27
C THR A 106 7.69 23.84 19.32
N LEU A 107 8.16 22.91 20.16
CA LEU A 107 7.40 22.41 21.30
C LEU A 107 7.64 23.30 22.53
N PRO A 108 6.62 23.97 23.10
CA PRO A 108 6.79 24.78 24.31
C PRO A 108 7.11 23.87 25.52
N VAL A 109 8.13 24.25 26.29
CA VAL A 109 8.55 23.49 27.48
C VAL A 109 7.50 23.63 28.59
N PRO A 110 6.96 22.53 29.15
CA PRO A 110 5.99 22.59 30.24
C PRO A 110 6.55 23.28 31.49
N THR A 111 5.91 24.37 31.92
CA THR A 111 6.26 25.03 33.18
C THR A 111 5.80 24.19 34.37
N VAL A 112 6.74 23.69 35.17
CA VAL A 112 6.44 22.94 36.39
C VAL A 112 5.90 23.86 37.48
N ALA A 113 4.62 23.71 37.82
CA ALA A 113 4.01 24.39 38.95
C ALA A 113 4.47 23.75 40.28
N SER A 114 5.53 24.31 40.88
CA SER A 114 5.91 24.02 42.27
C SER A 114 5.15 24.94 43.23
N GLY A 115 4.67 24.40 44.35
CA GLY A 115 3.61 25.03 45.15
C GLY A 115 4.05 25.96 46.30
N GLY A 116 3.12 26.86 46.66
CA GLY A 116 3.07 27.71 47.86
C GLY A 116 1.81 28.59 47.73
N VAL A 117 0.74 28.52 48.54
CA VAL A 117 0.63 28.63 50.03
C VAL A 117 1.13 30.03 50.43
N GLU A 118 0.35 31.03 50.88
CA GLU A 118 -1.03 31.21 51.43
C GLU A 118 -1.36 32.75 51.33
N PRO A 119 -2.38 33.38 51.98
CA PRO A 119 -3.83 33.08 52.08
C PRO A 119 -4.77 34.31 51.89
N VAL A 120 -6.11 34.09 51.90
CA VAL A 120 -7.20 34.91 52.55
C VAL A 120 -7.33 36.42 52.20
N ASP A 121 -8.51 37.03 51.97
CA ASP A 121 -9.83 36.88 52.62
C ASP A 121 -11.04 37.08 51.64
N GLY A 122 -12.27 36.84 52.09
CA GLY A 122 -13.52 36.90 51.27
C GLY A 122 -14.40 38.17 51.49
N PRO A 123 -15.76 38.11 51.38
CA PRO A 123 -16.60 36.95 50.99
C PRO A 123 -17.92 37.22 50.18
N LEU A 124 -18.54 36.12 49.71
CA LEU A 124 -20.00 35.82 49.58
C LEU A 124 -20.93 36.40 48.44
N LEU A 125 -21.50 35.41 47.71
CA LEU A 125 -22.86 35.25 47.12
C LEU A 125 -23.26 35.79 45.72
N GLU A 126 -23.90 34.87 44.99
CA GLU A 126 -25.06 34.92 44.04
C GLU A 126 -25.28 36.18 43.17
N ASP A 127 -25.58 36.05 41.87
CA ASP A 127 -26.74 35.30 41.34
C ASP A 127 -26.53 34.74 39.90
N SER A 128 -27.54 34.02 39.35
CA SER A 128 -27.47 33.26 38.09
C SER A 128 -28.38 33.79 36.98
N TYR A 129 -27.80 34.19 35.83
CA TYR A 129 -28.50 34.22 34.54
C TYR A 129 -27.54 34.19 33.34
N ALA A 130 -28.00 33.66 32.20
CA ALA A 130 -27.18 33.42 31.01
C ALA A 130 -27.85 33.92 29.72
N LEU A 131 -27.06 34.60 28.86
CA LEU A 131 -27.37 35.01 27.48
C LEU A 131 -28.52 36.07 27.34
N PRO A 132 -28.72 36.73 26.18
CA PRO A 132 -28.12 36.49 24.85
C PRO A 132 -27.58 37.70 24.05
N ILE A 133 -26.84 37.38 22.98
CA ILE A 133 -26.85 37.89 21.58
C ILE A 133 -27.37 39.32 21.29
N GLN A 134 -26.62 40.11 20.49
CA GLN A 134 -27.06 41.01 19.39
C GLN A 134 -25.81 41.39 18.51
N VAL A 135 -25.75 41.26 17.16
CA VAL A 135 -26.43 41.98 16.02
C VAL A 135 -25.62 43.24 15.59
N GLU A 136 -25.44 43.68 14.32
CA GLU A 136 -25.82 43.32 12.91
C GLU A 136 -24.68 43.77 11.94
N GLU A 137 -24.64 43.79 10.58
CA GLU A 137 -25.48 43.46 9.39
C GLU A 137 -24.54 43.20 8.18
N LYS A 138 -25.10 42.98 6.97
CA LYS A 138 -24.71 43.55 5.65
C LYS A 138 -24.72 42.62 4.42
N GLN A 139 -25.89 42.00 4.22
CA GLN A 139 -26.67 42.09 2.97
C GLN A 139 -26.23 41.42 1.64
N ARG A 140 -27.10 40.52 1.13
CA ARG A 140 -27.27 40.01 -0.27
C ARG A 140 -26.17 39.08 -0.83
N LYS A 141 -26.45 38.17 -1.77
CA LYS A 141 -27.66 37.90 -2.61
C LYS A 141 -27.79 36.41 -2.94
N GLU A 142 -29.00 35.91 -3.24
CA GLU A 142 -29.25 34.52 -3.68
C GLU A 142 -28.71 34.21 -5.09
N THR A 143 -28.20 32.98 -5.31
CA THR A 143 -28.46 32.09 -6.47
C THR A 143 -27.82 30.70 -6.20
N LEU A 144 -28.51 29.61 -6.57
CA LEU A 144 -28.03 28.20 -6.59
C LEU A 144 -28.09 27.68 -8.05
N PRO A 145 -27.46 26.54 -8.43
CA PRO A 145 -26.57 25.64 -7.69
C PRO A 145 -25.22 25.32 -8.43
N LEU A 146 -24.45 24.34 -7.91
CA LEU A 146 -23.18 23.76 -8.44
C LEU A 146 -21.95 24.68 -8.24
N PRO A 147 -20.76 24.16 -7.84
CA PRO A 147 -20.07 23.02 -8.49
C PRO A 147 -19.73 21.82 -7.58
N ALA A 148 -19.35 20.69 -8.19
CA ALA A 148 -18.92 19.46 -7.51
C ALA A 148 -17.39 19.40 -7.27
N GLU A 149 -16.76 20.55 -6.97
CA GLU A 149 -15.29 20.77 -7.02
C GLU A 149 -14.68 21.08 -5.63
N GLN A 150 -15.25 20.55 -4.54
CA GLN A 150 -14.69 20.68 -3.19
C GLN A 150 -14.70 19.38 -2.36
N LEU A 151 -14.84 18.21 -3.01
CA LEU A 151 -14.57 16.91 -2.35
C LEU A 151 -13.06 16.59 -2.39
N LEU A 152 -12.25 17.58 -2.01
CA LEU A 152 -10.84 17.42 -1.71
C LEU A 152 -10.74 16.59 -0.43
N LEU A 153 -10.56 15.27 -0.59
CA LEU A 153 -10.30 14.37 0.53
C LEU A 153 -8.93 14.69 1.14
N THR A 154 -8.93 15.54 2.16
CA THR A 154 -7.82 15.65 3.12
C THR A 154 -7.56 14.26 3.72
N PRO A 155 -6.39 13.63 3.47
CA PRO A 155 -6.06 12.39 4.13
C PRO A 155 -5.62 12.70 5.55
N SER A 156 -6.52 12.53 6.52
CA SER A 156 -6.17 12.68 7.95
C SER A 156 -5.02 11.74 8.33
N ASP A 157 -4.09 12.24 9.13
CA ASP A 157 -2.94 11.48 9.59
C ASP A 157 -3.33 10.16 10.27
N SER A 158 -2.70 9.07 9.83
CA SER A 158 -2.68 7.79 10.53
C SER A 158 -1.35 7.10 10.25
N ALA A 159 -0.27 7.79 10.65
CA ALA A 159 1.10 7.31 10.60
C ALA A 159 1.35 6.18 11.61
N SER A 160 0.78 5.00 11.35
CA SER A 160 1.04 3.79 12.11
C SER A 160 2.48 3.32 11.87
N SER A 161 3.39 3.84 12.69
CA SER A 161 4.78 3.40 12.78
C SER A 161 4.87 1.88 12.90
N PHE A 162 5.68 1.25 12.06
CA PHE A 162 6.04 -0.16 12.20
C PHE A 162 7.24 -0.27 13.17
N PRO A 163 7.08 -0.79 14.41
CA PRO A 163 8.20 -1.22 15.22
C PRO A 163 8.78 -2.51 14.64
N SER A 164 9.65 -2.38 13.63
CA SER A 164 10.43 -3.48 13.04
C SER A 164 11.55 -3.95 13.97
N THR A 165 11.18 -4.48 15.14
CA THR A 165 12.08 -5.15 16.08
C THR A 165 11.51 -6.52 16.42
N SER A 166 12.01 -7.55 15.74
CA SER A 166 11.76 -8.96 16.05
C SER A 166 12.48 -9.38 17.34
N ALA A 167 12.04 -8.83 18.47
CA ALA A 167 12.50 -9.20 19.80
C ALA A 167 11.87 -10.55 20.20
N ILE A 168 12.53 -11.63 19.81
CA ILE A 168 12.26 -12.96 20.37
C ILE A 168 12.44 -12.85 21.90
N PRO A 169 11.48 -13.29 22.72
CA PRO A 169 11.65 -13.34 24.18
C PRO A 169 12.61 -14.48 24.54
N SER A 170 13.91 -14.25 24.32
CA SER A 170 14.98 -15.15 24.73
C SER A 170 14.90 -15.37 26.23
N LEU A 171 14.70 -16.63 26.63
CA LEU A 171 14.60 -17.06 28.02
C LEU A 171 15.77 -16.52 28.83
N ILE A 172 15.47 -15.88 29.97
CA ILE A 172 16.47 -15.21 30.81
C ILE A 172 17.29 -16.27 31.55
N THR A 173 18.41 -16.67 30.97
CA THR A 173 19.42 -17.51 31.65
C THR A 173 20.20 -16.63 32.65
N PRO A 174 20.12 -16.86 33.97
CA PRO A 174 20.86 -16.05 34.94
C PRO A 174 22.35 -16.40 34.90
N ASN A 175 23.15 -15.57 34.23
CA ASN A 175 24.61 -15.67 34.24
C ASN A 175 25.16 -15.25 35.62
N LEU A 176 25.17 -16.19 36.55
CA LEU A 176 25.86 -16.08 37.84
C LEU A 176 27.38 -16.17 37.62
N SER A 177 27.97 -15.06 37.19
CA SER A 177 29.42 -14.85 37.10
C SER A 177 30.05 -14.79 38.52
N LEU A 178 30.18 -15.96 39.14
CA LEU A 178 30.69 -16.13 40.49
C LEU A 178 32.21 -15.85 40.54
N ARG A 179 32.56 -14.61 40.87
CA ARG A 179 33.95 -14.15 40.94
C ARG A 179 34.65 -14.76 42.16
N ASN A 180 35.40 -15.84 41.95
CA ASN A 180 36.24 -16.44 43.00
C ASN A 180 37.26 -15.43 43.55
N SER A 181 37.05 -14.95 44.77
CA SER A 181 38.05 -14.31 45.61
C SER A 181 38.44 -15.24 46.77
N LYS A 182 39.73 -15.54 46.88
CA LYS A 182 40.34 -16.45 47.86
C LYS A 182 40.03 -16.01 49.31
N PRO A 183 39.64 -16.92 50.22
CA PRO A 183 39.36 -16.58 51.61
C PRO A 183 40.65 -16.40 52.43
N SER A 184 40.63 -15.40 53.31
CA SER A 184 41.42 -15.33 54.54
C SER A 184 40.63 -14.52 55.58
N ASP A 185 41.05 -14.62 56.84
CA ASP A 185 40.72 -13.69 57.94
C ASP A 185 39.27 -13.75 58.45
N THR A 186 38.96 -14.89 59.07
CA THR A 186 37.77 -15.11 59.91
C THR A 186 37.77 -14.24 61.17
N ALA A 187 37.03 -13.13 61.16
CA ALA A 187 36.53 -12.46 62.37
C ALA A 187 35.30 -11.56 62.12
N ALA A 188 35.34 -10.71 61.08
CA ALA A 188 34.36 -9.64 60.88
C ALA A 188 33.13 -10.01 60.02
N VAL A 189 33.06 -11.24 59.51
CA VAL A 189 32.19 -11.59 58.36
C VAL A 189 30.72 -11.81 58.72
N ALA A 190 30.40 -12.30 59.92
CA ALA A 190 29.06 -12.76 60.30
C ALA A 190 27.97 -11.67 60.19
N THR A 191 28.29 -10.42 60.54
CA THR A 191 27.36 -9.28 60.44
C THR A 191 27.19 -8.81 58.99
N GLY A 192 28.24 -8.98 58.16
CA GLY A 192 28.23 -8.61 56.75
C GLY A 192 27.39 -9.55 55.89
N THR A 193 27.50 -10.87 56.11
CA THR A 193 26.69 -11.86 55.39
C THR A 193 25.21 -11.75 55.73
N SER A 194 24.86 -11.49 56.99
CA SER A 194 23.47 -11.24 57.41
C SER A 194 22.85 -10.05 56.65
N ARG A 195 23.56 -8.91 56.58
CA ARG A 195 23.11 -7.75 55.79
C ARG A 195 23.04 -8.05 54.28
N PHE A 196 24.02 -8.75 53.71
CA PHE A 196 23.99 -9.11 52.29
C PHE A 196 22.79 -10.01 51.93
N LEU A 197 22.44 -10.97 52.79
CA LEU A 197 21.26 -11.83 52.62
C LEU A 197 19.94 -11.06 52.77
N GLN A 198 19.89 -10.06 53.66
CA GLN A 198 18.75 -9.14 53.79
C GLN A 198 18.58 -8.27 52.55
N THR A 199 19.66 -7.65 52.03
CA THR A 199 19.62 -6.88 50.78
C THR A 199 19.25 -7.75 49.58
N SER A 200 19.73 -9.00 49.54
CA SER A 200 19.38 -9.96 48.49
C SER A 200 17.89 -10.34 48.53
N ASN A 201 17.31 -10.54 49.73
CA ASN A 201 15.86 -10.75 49.88
C ASN A 201 15.06 -9.50 49.46
N ALA A 202 15.48 -8.31 49.88
CA ALA A 202 14.81 -7.07 49.50
C ALA A 202 14.79 -6.86 47.97
N LEU A 203 15.91 -7.15 47.29
CA LEU A 203 16.00 -7.09 45.83
C LEU A 203 15.13 -8.17 45.15
N GLN A 204 15.07 -9.38 45.69
CA GLN A 204 14.16 -10.43 45.20
C GLN A 204 12.68 -10.05 45.39
N GLN A 205 12.34 -9.42 46.51
CA GLN A 205 11.01 -8.89 46.79
C GLN A 205 10.64 -7.80 45.76
N GLU A 206 11.53 -6.82 45.55
CA GLU A 206 11.34 -5.73 44.58
C GLU A 206 11.16 -6.27 43.14
N LEU A 207 12.00 -7.21 42.70
CA LEU A 207 11.84 -7.85 41.39
C LEU A 207 10.53 -8.63 41.28
N SER A 208 10.05 -9.26 42.37
CA SER A 208 8.77 -9.97 42.36
C SER A 208 7.57 -9.01 42.25
N ASP A 209 7.62 -7.86 42.93
CA ASP A 209 6.61 -6.81 42.81
C ASP A 209 6.63 -6.14 41.43
N GLN A 210 7.82 -5.84 40.88
CA GLN A 210 7.96 -5.32 39.52
C GLN A 210 7.42 -6.31 38.47
N LEU A 211 7.70 -7.61 38.62
CA LEU A 211 7.17 -8.65 37.73
C LEU A 211 5.65 -8.78 37.87
N ALA A 212 5.10 -8.73 39.09
CA ALA A 212 3.66 -8.72 39.31
C ALA A 212 2.97 -7.50 38.67
N GLN A 213 3.56 -6.31 38.81
CA GLN A 213 3.08 -5.08 38.15
C GLN A 213 3.15 -5.19 36.62
N MET A 214 4.25 -5.69 36.05
CA MET A 214 4.35 -5.95 34.62
C MET A 214 3.35 -7.00 34.13
N ALA A 215 3.06 -8.05 34.91
CA ALA A 215 2.06 -9.05 34.57
C ALA A 215 0.64 -8.46 34.54
N VAL A 216 0.32 -7.57 35.49
CA VAL A 216 -0.94 -6.81 35.50
C VAL A 216 -1.02 -5.85 34.31
N GLN A 217 0.06 -5.16 33.96
CA GLN A 217 0.13 -4.28 32.79
C GLN A 217 -0.01 -5.08 31.49
N LEU A 218 0.67 -6.22 31.35
CA LEU A 218 0.57 -7.12 30.21
C LEU A 218 -0.87 -7.65 30.05
N LYS A 219 -1.53 -8.02 31.15
CA LYS A 219 -2.95 -8.42 31.15
C LYS A 219 -3.86 -7.27 30.69
N ARG A 220 -3.62 -6.04 31.15
CA ARG A 220 -4.39 -4.86 30.72
C ARG A 220 -4.18 -4.56 29.23
N ASN A 221 -2.94 -4.67 28.75
CA ASN A 221 -2.60 -4.52 27.33
C ASN A 221 -3.27 -5.61 26.48
N ALA A 222 -3.25 -6.88 26.93
CA ALA A 222 -3.89 -7.99 26.24
C ALA A 222 -5.42 -7.82 26.12
N LEU A 223 -6.09 -7.34 27.18
CA LEU A 223 -7.52 -7.00 27.14
C LEU A 223 -7.81 -5.83 26.17
N HIS A 224 -6.97 -4.79 26.21
CA HIS A 224 -7.09 -3.69 25.24
C HIS A 224 -6.89 -4.17 23.80
N PHE A 225 -5.95 -5.09 23.55
CA PHE A 225 -5.76 -5.68 22.23
C PHE A 225 -6.91 -6.59 21.80
N SER A 226 -7.57 -7.34 22.69
CA SER A 226 -8.79 -8.07 22.32
C SER A 226 -9.94 -7.12 21.96
N ASP A 227 -10.10 -6.03 22.71
CA ASP A 227 -11.14 -5.02 22.43
C ASP A 227 -10.87 -4.24 21.14
N SER A 228 -9.59 -4.01 20.80
CA SER A 228 -9.18 -3.49 19.49
C SER A 228 -9.50 -4.49 18.38
N LEU A 229 -9.07 -5.76 18.49
CA LEU A 229 -9.31 -6.78 17.46
C LEU A 229 -10.79 -7.02 17.16
N VAL A 230 -11.69 -6.86 18.14
CA VAL A 230 -13.15 -6.92 17.92
C VAL A 230 -13.64 -5.73 17.07
N LYS A 231 -13.11 -4.52 17.30
CA LYS A 231 -13.42 -3.34 16.48
C LYS A 231 -12.82 -3.45 15.08
N ASP A 232 -11.57 -3.89 14.99
CA ASP A 232 -10.86 -4.10 13.72
C ASP A 232 -11.59 -5.13 12.85
N LYS A 233 -12.13 -6.20 13.46
CA LYS A 233 -12.99 -7.17 12.77
C LYS A 233 -14.24 -6.51 12.18
N ALA A 234 -14.93 -5.67 12.93
CA ALA A 234 -16.13 -4.97 12.44
C ALA A 234 -15.79 -4.01 11.28
N ILE A 235 -14.64 -3.32 11.35
CA ILE A 235 -14.13 -2.46 10.27
C ILE A 235 -13.78 -3.29 9.02
N VAL A 236 -13.21 -4.50 9.19
CA VAL A 236 -12.93 -5.43 8.08
C VAL A 236 -14.23 -5.96 7.45
N GLU A 237 -15.25 -6.26 8.24
CA GLU A 237 -16.57 -6.69 7.74
C GLU A 237 -17.28 -5.55 6.96
N GLU A 238 -17.22 -4.30 7.45
CA GLU A 238 -17.71 -3.13 6.73
C GLU A 238 -16.92 -2.86 5.43
N ALA A 239 -15.59 -2.98 5.48
CA ALA A 239 -14.73 -2.83 4.32
C ALA A 239 -14.98 -3.92 3.25
N GLN A 240 -15.24 -5.16 3.67
CA GLN A 240 -15.64 -6.25 2.78
C GLN A 240 -16.98 -5.94 2.10
N GLN A 241 -18.00 -5.49 2.85
CA GLN A 241 -19.31 -5.14 2.29
C GLN A 241 -19.22 -3.96 1.29
N LYS A 242 -18.37 -2.96 1.57
CA LYS A 242 -18.07 -1.85 0.65
C LYS A 242 -17.33 -2.33 -0.61
N LEU A 243 -16.39 -3.27 -0.47
CA LEU A 243 -15.67 -3.85 -1.60
C LEU A 243 -16.58 -4.70 -2.50
N GLU A 244 -17.46 -5.51 -1.91
CA GLU A 244 -18.44 -6.35 -2.60
C GLU A 244 -19.46 -5.49 -3.39
N SER A 245 -20.04 -4.49 -2.74
CA SER A 245 -20.97 -3.56 -3.41
C SER A 245 -20.29 -2.71 -4.49
N ASN A 246 -19.02 -2.33 -4.33
CA ASN A 246 -18.25 -1.66 -5.38
C ASN A 246 -17.95 -2.61 -6.56
N PHE A 247 -17.61 -3.87 -6.27
CA PHE A 247 -17.36 -4.89 -7.28
C PHE A 247 -18.62 -5.17 -8.12
N ASP A 248 -19.79 -5.27 -7.50
CA ASP A 248 -21.08 -5.43 -8.20
C ASP A 248 -21.40 -4.25 -9.12
N VAL A 249 -21.17 -3.01 -8.66
CA VAL A 249 -21.30 -1.82 -9.51
C VAL A 249 -20.34 -1.90 -10.70
N MET A 250 -19.05 -2.17 -10.45
CA MET A 250 -18.05 -2.31 -11.52
C MET A 250 -18.41 -3.44 -12.51
N GLN A 251 -18.94 -4.57 -12.03
CA GLN A 251 -19.37 -5.68 -12.88
C GLN A 251 -20.59 -5.31 -13.74
N LYS A 252 -21.59 -4.62 -13.15
CA LYS A 252 -22.76 -4.10 -13.86
C LYS A 252 -22.38 -3.05 -14.90
N GLU A 253 -21.45 -2.16 -14.59
CA GLU A 253 -20.90 -1.18 -15.53
C GLU A 253 -20.10 -1.84 -16.66
N ARG A 254 -19.27 -2.85 -16.34
CA ARG A 254 -18.54 -3.64 -17.34
C ARG A 254 -19.47 -4.34 -18.33
N ILE A 255 -20.62 -4.86 -17.86
CA ILE A 255 -21.66 -5.43 -18.73
C ILE A 255 -22.26 -4.33 -19.62
N ARG A 256 -22.71 -3.21 -19.03
CA ARG A 256 -23.25 -2.06 -19.77
C ARG A 256 -22.28 -1.56 -20.86
N LEU A 257 -21.01 -1.37 -20.52
CA LEU A 257 -19.96 -0.92 -21.45
C LEU A 257 -19.67 -1.96 -22.54
N ARG A 258 -19.68 -3.26 -22.23
CA ARG A 258 -19.57 -4.35 -23.21
C ARG A 258 -20.73 -4.29 -24.21
N ASP A 259 -21.94 -4.05 -23.73
CA ASP A 259 -23.15 -4.08 -24.56
C ASP A 259 -23.23 -2.83 -25.47
N HIS A 260 -22.85 -1.65 -24.96
CA HIS A 260 -22.62 -0.47 -25.81
C HIS A 260 -21.51 -0.69 -26.84
N ARG A 261 -20.39 -1.34 -26.46
CA ARG A 261 -19.29 -1.65 -27.38
C ARG A 261 -19.70 -2.63 -28.47
N ALA A 262 -20.48 -3.66 -28.14
CA ALA A 262 -21.05 -4.59 -29.10
C ALA A 262 -21.97 -3.86 -30.09
N LYS A 263 -22.89 -3.02 -29.58
CA LYS A 263 -23.81 -2.22 -30.41
C LYS A 263 -23.07 -1.25 -31.35
N SER A 264 -22.00 -0.60 -30.87
CA SER A 264 -21.14 0.28 -31.69
C SER A 264 -20.35 -0.49 -32.77
N SER A 265 -19.87 -1.70 -32.47
CA SER A 265 -19.17 -2.54 -33.46
C SER A 265 -20.09 -3.10 -34.56
N SER A 266 -21.40 -3.19 -34.30
CA SER A 266 -22.38 -3.73 -35.24
C SER A 266 -22.56 -2.84 -36.47
N THR A 267 -22.64 -1.51 -36.29
CA THR A 267 -22.73 -0.57 -37.42
C THR A 267 -21.44 -0.54 -38.26
N THR A 268 -20.26 -0.68 -37.63
CA THR A 268 -18.99 -0.78 -38.38
C THR A 268 -18.95 -2.05 -39.23
N TRP A 269 -19.39 -3.18 -38.69
CA TRP A 269 -19.46 -4.45 -39.41
C TRP A 269 -20.47 -4.40 -40.58
N MET A 270 -21.61 -3.73 -40.39
CA MET A 270 -22.63 -3.55 -41.43
C MET A 270 -22.13 -2.68 -42.61
N VAL A 271 -21.38 -1.60 -42.33
CA VAL A 271 -20.72 -0.81 -43.38
C VAL A 271 -19.66 -1.63 -44.13
N VAL A 272 -18.84 -2.43 -43.43
CA VAL A 272 -17.85 -3.32 -44.06
C VAL A 272 -18.53 -4.37 -44.95
N ALA A 273 -19.69 -4.90 -44.55
CA ALA A 273 -20.47 -5.82 -45.37
C ALA A 273 -20.99 -5.18 -46.67
N ILE A 274 -21.44 -3.92 -46.63
CA ILE A 274 -21.86 -3.17 -47.83
C ILE A 274 -20.67 -2.96 -48.78
N ILE A 275 -19.49 -2.61 -48.27
CA ILE A 275 -18.27 -2.43 -49.07
C ILE A 275 -17.85 -3.76 -49.73
N LEU A 276 -17.94 -4.88 -48.99
CA LEU A 276 -17.70 -6.22 -49.55
C LEU A 276 -18.72 -6.59 -50.65
N ALA A 277 -20.00 -6.29 -50.46
CA ALA A 277 -21.03 -6.54 -51.47
C ALA A 277 -20.77 -5.74 -52.77
N ALA A 278 -20.37 -4.47 -52.64
CA ALA A 278 -19.99 -3.63 -53.79
C ALA A 278 -18.74 -4.18 -54.52
N MET A 279 -17.72 -4.62 -53.78
CA MET A 279 -16.53 -5.27 -54.34
C MET A 279 -16.86 -6.55 -55.10
N LEU A 280 -17.78 -7.38 -54.57
CA LEU A 280 -18.23 -8.61 -55.22
C LEU A 280 -19.02 -8.31 -56.51
N LEU A 281 -19.96 -7.35 -56.47
CA LEU A 281 -20.72 -6.94 -57.67
C LEU A 281 -19.81 -6.38 -58.77
N PHE A 282 -18.80 -5.58 -58.40
CA PHE A 282 -17.79 -5.09 -59.33
C PHE A 282 -16.97 -6.24 -59.94
N ALA A 283 -16.49 -7.18 -59.12
CA ALA A 283 -15.77 -8.36 -59.59
C ALA A 283 -16.62 -9.22 -60.54
N PHE A 284 -17.90 -9.45 -60.23
CA PHE A 284 -18.84 -10.14 -61.12
C PHE A 284 -19.00 -9.42 -62.46
N MET A 285 -19.11 -8.09 -62.47
CA MET A 285 -19.20 -7.32 -63.73
C MET A 285 -17.92 -7.45 -64.57
N VAL A 286 -16.74 -7.38 -63.94
CA VAL A 286 -15.45 -7.58 -64.62
C VAL A 286 -15.32 -9.00 -65.17
N ILE A 287 -15.81 -10.02 -64.45
CA ILE A 287 -15.84 -11.42 -64.91
C ILE A 287 -16.78 -11.56 -66.12
N LEU A 288 -17.98 -10.96 -66.09
CA LEU A 288 -18.91 -10.98 -67.22
C LEU A 288 -18.31 -10.30 -68.46
N ILE A 289 -17.73 -9.10 -68.31
CA ILE A 289 -17.06 -8.39 -69.42
C ILE A 289 -15.89 -9.21 -69.99
N ARG A 290 -15.11 -9.91 -69.14
CA ARG A 290 -14.06 -10.83 -69.60
C ARG A 290 -14.64 -12.01 -70.38
N LEU A 291 -15.70 -12.63 -69.88
CA LEU A 291 -16.31 -13.82 -70.48
C LEU A 291 -16.98 -13.50 -71.82
N THR A 292 -17.78 -12.44 -71.89
CA THR A 292 -18.43 -11.92 -73.11
C THR A 292 -17.44 -11.37 -74.15
N ARG A 293 -16.17 -11.14 -73.79
CA ARG A 293 -15.09 -10.77 -74.73
C ARG A 293 -14.21 -11.96 -75.16
N THR A 294 -14.36 -13.12 -74.52
CA THR A 294 -13.57 -14.34 -74.80
C THR A 294 -14.37 -15.39 -75.57
N ILE A 295 -15.70 -15.25 -75.58
CA ILE A 295 -16.67 -15.90 -76.48
C ILE A 295 -16.83 -15.03 -77.73
#